data_AF-A0A9E0RSJ4-F1
#
_entry.id   AF-A0A9E0RSJ4-F1
#
_cell.length_a   1.000
_cell.length_b   1.000
_cell.length_c   1.000
_cell.angle_alpha   90.00
_cell.angle_beta   90.00
_cell.angle_gamma   90.00
#
_symmetry.space_group_name_H-M   'P 1'
#
loop_
_entity.id
_entity.type
_entity.pdbx_description
1 polymer ?
#
loop_
_entity_poly.entity_id
_entity_poly.type
_entity_poly.pdbx_seq_one_letter_code
_entity_poly.pdbx_strand_id
1 'polypeptide(L)'
;MAAAANLRAELKPDNPAYVMIDTQLKSVREDIRVSRAKLDDMRTKVERYEQYLSRAPQVEKEYQALLRDYESTQFKYSEIKSKQMSAELAQNLESERKGERFTLIQPPELPILPVSPNRIALVLFGMLLAIGAGVGAALALEAVDGGIYGEKTLASVVGAAPMVVIPYMETRAEATKHNRKRVLMVLGLLGVIALAILAFHIFIKPLDVMWYILLRKLGI
;
A
#
# COMPACT_ATOMS: atom_id res chain seq x y z
N MET A 1 26.31 -52.72 -97.35
CA MET A 1 27.04 -53.92 -96.86
C MET A 1 26.38 -54.39 -95.58
N ALA A 2 25.45 -55.33 -95.70
CA ALA A 2 24.40 -55.64 -94.74
C ALA A 2 24.42 -57.11 -94.27
N ALA A 3 25.60 -57.70 -94.03
CA ALA A 3 25.70 -59.16 -94.00
C ALA A 3 26.52 -59.79 -92.86
N ALA A 4 26.89 -59.08 -91.79
CA ALA A 4 27.74 -59.66 -90.73
C ALA A 4 27.19 -59.55 -89.29
N ALA A 5 25.95 -59.09 -89.10
CA ALA A 5 25.40 -58.88 -87.75
C ALA A 5 24.67 -60.09 -87.13
N ASN A 6 24.48 -61.20 -87.87
CA ASN A 6 23.56 -62.28 -87.47
C ASN A 6 24.18 -63.68 -87.33
N LEU A 7 25.51 -63.80 -87.13
CA LEU A 7 26.16 -65.11 -86.97
C LEU A 7 26.88 -65.28 -85.62
N ARG A 8 26.21 -64.89 -84.54
CA ARG A 8 26.42 -65.48 -83.21
C ARG A 8 25.11 -66.12 -82.78
N ALA A 9 24.68 -67.09 -83.58
CA ALA A 9 23.65 -68.03 -83.16
C ALA A 9 24.14 -68.70 -81.87
N GLU A 10 23.27 -68.68 -80.87
CA GLU A 10 23.43 -69.29 -79.56
C GLU A 10 23.97 -70.72 -79.68
N LEU A 11 25.24 -70.94 -79.35
CA LEU A 11 25.72 -72.27 -79.01
C LEU A 11 25.09 -72.64 -77.66
N LYS A 12 23.92 -73.28 -77.72
CA LYS A 12 23.25 -73.89 -76.57
C LYS A 12 24.16 -74.99 -76.01
N PRO A 13 24.68 -74.85 -74.78
CA PRO A 13 25.50 -75.87 -74.17
C PRO A 13 24.61 -77.07 -73.78
N ASP A 14 24.81 -78.22 -74.42
CA ASP A 14 24.05 -79.46 -74.16
C ASP A 14 24.52 -80.21 -72.88
N ASN A 15 25.38 -79.59 -72.06
CA ASN A 15 25.84 -80.22 -70.81
C ASN A 15 24.79 -80.02 -69.69
N PRO A 16 24.15 -81.09 -69.19
CA PRO A 16 23.10 -81.01 -68.18
C PRO A 16 23.57 -80.37 -66.86
N ALA A 17 24.84 -80.54 -66.46
CA ALA A 17 25.38 -79.91 -65.27
C ALA A 17 25.50 -78.38 -65.42
N TYR A 18 25.79 -77.90 -66.63
CA TYR A 18 25.89 -76.46 -66.93
C TYR A 18 24.50 -75.80 -66.93
N VAL A 19 23.50 -76.46 -67.53
CA VAL A 19 22.11 -75.96 -67.58
C VAL A 19 21.53 -75.82 -66.16
N MET A 20 21.82 -76.77 -65.26
CA MET A 20 21.38 -76.72 -63.86
C MET A 20 22.02 -75.55 -63.11
N ILE A 21 23.31 -75.31 -63.29
CA ILE A 21 24.01 -74.18 -62.66
C ILE A 21 23.52 -72.84 -63.25
N ASP A 22 23.26 -72.74 -64.56
CA ASP A 22 22.70 -71.54 -65.18
C ASP A 22 21.28 -71.24 -64.68
N THR A 23 20.44 -72.26 -64.49
CA THR A 23 19.10 -72.08 -63.91
C THR A 23 19.17 -71.66 -62.44
N GLN A 24 20.05 -72.25 -61.63
CA GLN A 24 20.28 -71.80 -60.25
C GLN A 24 20.79 -70.36 -60.20
N LEU A 25 21.74 -70.00 -61.07
CA LEU A 25 22.28 -68.65 -61.15
C LEU A 25 21.22 -67.63 -61.57
N LYS A 26 20.34 -67.98 -62.51
CA LYS A 26 19.18 -67.17 -62.89
C LYS A 26 18.20 -67.01 -61.72
N SER A 27 17.86 -68.10 -61.02
CA SER A 27 17.00 -68.05 -59.82
C SER A 27 17.57 -67.11 -58.76
N VAL A 28 18.85 -67.26 -58.42
CA VAL A 28 19.51 -66.40 -57.42
C VAL A 28 19.58 -64.95 -57.87
N ARG A 29 19.82 -64.67 -59.17
CA ARG A 29 19.77 -63.29 -59.70
C ARG A 29 18.37 -62.69 -59.59
N GLU A 30 17.34 -63.48 -59.84
CA GLU A 30 15.94 -63.05 -59.66
C GLU A 30 15.63 -62.79 -58.18
N ASP A 31 16.08 -63.63 -57.27
CA ASP A 31 15.93 -63.43 -55.83
C ASP A 31 16.65 -62.16 -55.34
N ILE A 32 17.85 -61.88 -55.86
CA ILE A 32 18.59 -60.64 -55.60
C ILE A 32 17.81 -59.44 -56.14
N ARG A 33 17.23 -59.54 -57.35
CA ARG A 33 16.43 -58.46 -57.96
C ARG A 33 15.19 -58.15 -57.13
N VAL A 34 14.44 -59.17 -56.72
CA VAL A 34 13.24 -59.03 -55.86
C VAL A 34 13.63 -58.47 -54.49
N SER A 35 14.71 -58.96 -53.89
CA SER A 35 15.19 -58.47 -52.58
C SER A 35 15.63 -57.01 -52.64
N ARG A 36 16.29 -56.59 -53.73
CA ARG A 36 16.66 -55.18 -53.95
C ARG A 36 15.42 -54.30 -54.14
N ALA A 37 14.44 -54.74 -54.93
CA ALA A 37 13.18 -54.01 -55.08
C ALA A 37 12.44 -53.86 -53.75
N LYS A 38 12.46 -54.91 -52.91
CA LYS A 38 11.89 -54.87 -51.55
C LYS A 38 12.65 -53.91 -50.64
N LEU A 39 13.99 -53.87 -50.71
CA LEU A 39 14.80 -52.91 -49.96
C LEU A 39 14.49 -51.47 -50.35
N ASP A 40 14.30 -51.20 -51.65
CA ASP A 40 13.99 -49.87 -52.16
C ASP A 40 12.59 -49.39 -51.72
N ASP A 41 11.58 -50.28 -51.78
CA ASP A 41 10.24 -50.03 -51.25
C ASP A 41 10.28 -49.76 -49.73
N MET A 42 11.05 -50.54 -48.97
CA MET A 42 11.20 -50.34 -47.52
C MET A 42 11.91 -49.03 -47.20
N ARG A 43 12.94 -48.64 -47.95
CA ARG A 43 13.60 -47.33 -47.79
C ARG A 43 12.64 -46.18 -48.04
N THR A 44 11.86 -46.25 -49.12
CA THR A 44 10.83 -45.26 -49.43
C THR A 44 9.79 -45.15 -48.32
N LYS A 45 9.41 -46.28 -47.69
CA LYS A 45 8.51 -46.30 -46.53
C LYS A 45 9.13 -45.66 -45.29
N VAL A 46 10.40 -45.95 -44.99
CA VAL A 46 11.13 -45.34 -43.87
C VAL A 46 11.20 -43.82 -44.03
N GLU A 47 11.60 -43.32 -45.20
CA GLU A 47 11.67 -41.88 -45.47
C GLU A 47 10.30 -41.20 -45.28
N ARG A 48 9.21 -41.85 -45.71
CA ARG A 48 7.85 -41.36 -45.49
C ARG A 48 7.48 -41.30 -44.02
N TYR A 49 7.83 -42.32 -43.23
CA TYR A 49 7.56 -42.33 -41.80
C TYR A 49 8.42 -41.32 -41.04
N GLU A 50 9.67 -41.10 -41.42
CA GLU A 50 10.52 -40.04 -40.87
C GLU A 50 9.96 -38.64 -41.15
N GLN A 51 9.40 -38.43 -42.35
CA GLN A 51 8.68 -37.20 -42.68
C GLN A 51 7.42 -37.02 -41.84
N TYR A 52 6.68 -38.09 -41.53
CA TYR A 52 5.52 -38.00 -40.64
C TYR A 52 5.93 -37.75 -39.19
N LEU A 53 6.97 -38.43 -38.71
CA LEU A 53 7.47 -38.27 -37.36
C LEU A 53 8.03 -36.87 -37.13
N SER A 54 8.71 -36.28 -38.12
CA SER A 54 9.20 -34.90 -38.01
C SER A 54 8.08 -33.85 -38.00
N ARG A 55 6.91 -34.15 -38.60
CA ARG A 55 5.73 -33.26 -38.60
C ARG A 55 4.84 -33.44 -37.38
N ALA A 56 4.85 -34.60 -36.73
CA ALA A 56 3.98 -34.89 -35.60
C ALA A 56 4.06 -33.87 -34.44
N PRO A 57 5.26 -33.39 -34.01
CA PRO A 57 5.35 -32.38 -32.95
C PRO A 57 4.70 -31.04 -33.31
N GLN A 58 4.74 -30.65 -34.59
CA GLN A 58 4.13 -29.41 -35.06
C GLN A 58 2.61 -29.50 -35.04
N VAL A 59 2.05 -30.63 -35.50
CA VAL A 59 0.60 -30.90 -35.44
C VAL A 59 0.12 -30.95 -34.00
N GLU A 60 0.86 -31.62 -33.10
CA GLU A 60 0.53 -31.66 -31.67
C GLU A 60 0.53 -30.25 -31.06
N LYS A 61 1.54 -29.43 -31.37
CA LYS A 61 1.61 -28.05 -30.88
C LYS A 61 0.42 -27.21 -31.34
N GLU A 62 0.02 -27.35 -32.60
CA GLU A 62 -1.14 -26.66 -33.18
C GLU A 62 -2.45 -27.13 -32.53
N TYR A 63 -2.60 -28.45 -32.33
CA TYR A 63 -3.75 -29.03 -31.63
C TYR A 63 -3.87 -28.53 -30.19
N GLN A 64 -2.77 -28.51 -29.44
CA GLN A 64 -2.73 -27.97 -28.08
C GLN A 64 -3.02 -26.47 -28.02
N ALA A 65 -2.59 -25.70 -29.04
CA ALA A 65 -2.95 -24.29 -29.14
C ALA A 65 -4.46 -24.12 -29.37
N LEU A 66 -5.04 -24.90 -30.28
CA LEU A 66 -6.47 -24.89 -30.57
C LEU A 66 -7.31 -25.27 -29.34
N LEU A 67 -6.89 -26.27 -28.57
CA LEU A 67 -7.56 -26.66 -27.32
C LEU A 67 -7.56 -25.53 -26.29
N ARG A 68 -6.42 -24.88 -26.05
CA ARG A 68 -6.34 -23.73 -25.13
C ARG A 68 -7.22 -22.57 -25.58
N ASP A 69 -7.24 -22.27 -26.87
CA ASP A 69 -8.07 -21.20 -27.43
C ASP A 69 -9.56 -21.53 -27.31
N TYR A 70 -9.93 -22.79 -27.52
CA TYR A 70 -11.29 -23.29 -27.30
C TYR A 70 -11.74 -23.11 -25.85
N GLU A 71 -10.94 -23.58 -24.88
CA GLU A 71 -11.23 -23.46 -23.44
C GLU A 71 -11.36 -21.98 -23.01
N SER A 72 -10.44 -21.13 -23.45
CA SER A 72 -10.46 -19.69 -23.19
C SER A 72 -11.71 -19.02 -23.75
N THR A 73 -12.11 -19.40 -24.97
CA THR A 73 -13.31 -18.86 -25.63
C THR A 73 -14.58 -19.33 -24.92
N GLN A 74 -14.65 -20.59 -24.53
CA GLN A 74 -15.76 -21.16 -23.77
C GLN A 74 -15.93 -20.46 -22.41
N PHE A 75 -14.82 -20.24 -21.69
CA PHE A 75 -14.82 -19.52 -20.42
C PHE A 75 -15.35 -18.09 -20.59
N LYS A 76 -14.80 -17.32 -21.53
CA LYS A 76 -15.25 -15.95 -21.84
C LYS A 76 -16.72 -15.89 -22.23
N TYR A 77 -17.18 -16.85 -23.05
CA TYR A 77 -18.58 -16.94 -23.43
C TYR A 77 -19.48 -17.13 -22.19
N SER A 78 -19.12 -18.02 -21.28
CA SER A 78 -19.88 -18.25 -20.05
C SER A 78 -19.93 -17.01 -19.16
N GLU A 79 -18.82 -16.28 -19.04
CA GLU A 79 -18.72 -15.05 -18.25
C GLU A 79 -19.61 -13.94 -18.85
N ILE A 80 -19.52 -13.73 -20.17
CA ILE A 80 -20.35 -12.75 -20.88
C ILE A 80 -21.83 -13.10 -20.74
N LYS A 81 -22.19 -14.38 -20.87
CA LYS A 81 -23.58 -14.83 -20.72
C LYS A 81 -24.12 -14.58 -19.30
N SER A 82 -23.31 -14.82 -18.27
CA SER A 82 -23.67 -14.53 -16.87
C SER A 82 -23.84 -13.02 -16.62
N LYS A 83 -22.92 -12.19 -17.14
CA LYS A 83 -23.03 -10.73 -17.07
C LYS A 83 -24.26 -10.20 -17.80
N GLN A 84 -24.56 -10.75 -18.98
CA GLN A 84 -25.77 -10.40 -19.74
C GLN A 84 -27.03 -10.69 -18.93
N MET A 85 -27.14 -11.89 -18.33
CA MET A 85 -28.28 -12.26 -17.50
C MET A 85 -28.43 -11.34 -16.28
N SER A 86 -27.32 -10.98 -15.64
CA SER A 86 -27.32 -10.06 -14.50
C SER A 86 -27.77 -8.65 -14.91
N ALA A 87 -27.31 -8.15 -16.06
CA ALA A 87 -27.71 -6.86 -16.60
C ALA A 87 -29.19 -6.84 -17.02
N GLU A 88 -29.69 -7.93 -17.63
CA GLU A 88 -31.09 -8.09 -18.01
C GLU A 88 -31.99 -8.13 -16.76
N LEU A 89 -31.58 -8.83 -15.71
CA LEU A 89 -32.27 -8.81 -14.42
C LEU A 89 -32.29 -7.40 -13.81
N ALA A 90 -31.16 -6.71 -13.78
CA ALA A 90 -31.08 -5.34 -13.27
C ALA A 90 -31.97 -4.37 -14.07
N GLN A 91 -31.97 -4.49 -15.40
CA GLN A 91 -32.82 -3.71 -16.28
C GLN A 91 -34.32 -3.98 -16.02
N ASN A 92 -34.71 -5.25 -15.84
CA ASN A 92 -36.08 -5.61 -15.51
C ASN A 92 -36.50 -5.06 -14.14
N LEU A 93 -35.63 -5.10 -13.12
CA LEU A 93 -35.89 -4.50 -11.80
C LEU A 93 -36.06 -2.98 -11.87
N GLU A 94 -35.27 -2.29 -12.69
CA GLU A 94 -35.41 -0.85 -12.93
C GLU A 94 -36.72 -0.53 -13.67
N SER A 95 -37.03 -1.28 -14.75
CA SER A 95 -38.25 -1.13 -15.55
C SER A 95 -39.52 -1.36 -14.72
N GLU A 96 -39.53 -2.39 -13.88
CA GLU A 96 -40.62 -2.68 -12.94
C GLU A 96 -40.66 -1.73 -11.74
N ARG A 97 -39.71 -0.78 -11.63
CA ARG A 97 -39.54 0.13 -10.49
C ARG A 97 -39.43 -0.60 -9.15
N LYS A 98 -38.88 -1.82 -9.16
CA LYS A 98 -38.60 -2.67 -8.00
C LYS A 98 -37.15 -2.51 -7.49
N GLY A 99 -36.38 -1.59 -8.07
CA GLY A 99 -35.08 -1.20 -7.54
C GLY A 99 -35.17 -0.67 -6.11
N GLU A 100 -34.09 -0.81 -5.35
CA GLU A 100 -33.98 -0.27 -3.98
C GLU A 100 -34.16 1.25 -4.02
N ARG A 101 -35.36 1.73 -3.69
CA ARG A 101 -35.61 3.15 -3.49
C ARG A 101 -35.01 3.54 -2.15
N PHE A 102 -33.86 4.22 -2.19
CA PHE A 102 -33.35 4.91 -1.00
C PHE A 102 -34.40 5.92 -0.54
N THR A 103 -35.12 5.59 0.52
CA THR A 103 -36.00 6.52 1.22
C THR A 103 -35.18 7.21 2.28
N LEU A 104 -35.23 8.54 2.30
CA LEU A 104 -34.61 9.32 3.36
C LEU A 104 -35.43 9.13 4.64
N ILE A 105 -35.01 8.19 5.50
CA ILE A 105 -35.66 7.97 6.80
C ILE A 105 -35.31 9.10 7.76
N GLN A 106 -34.02 9.45 7.85
CA GLN A 106 -33.54 10.53 8.71
C GLN A 106 -32.40 11.31 8.01
N PRO A 107 -32.49 12.65 7.91
CA PRO A 107 -31.41 13.48 7.41
C PRO A 107 -30.23 13.54 8.40
N PRO A 108 -29.01 13.84 7.93
CA PRO A 108 -27.87 14.04 8.82
C PRO A 108 -28.08 15.28 9.71
N GLU A 109 -27.95 15.10 11.02
CA GLU A 109 -28.04 16.19 12.00
C GLU A 109 -26.65 16.78 12.30
N LEU A 110 -26.61 18.09 12.50
CA LEU A 110 -25.38 18.79 12.90
C LEU A 110 -25.09 18.51 14.39
N PRO A 111 -23.81 18.29 14.76
CA PRO A 111 -23.45 18.01 16.15
C PRO A 111 -23.70 19.23 17.05
N ILE A 112 -24.51 19.04 18.09
CA ILE A 112 -24.79 20.04 19.13
C ILE A 112 -23.60 20.31 20.06
N LEU A 113 -22.64 19.39 20.12
CA LEU A 113 -21.46 19.47 20.96
C LEU A 113 -20.20 19.37 20.10
N PRO A 114 -19.12 20.09 20.47
CA PRO A 114 -17.85 19.99 19.75
C PRO A 114 -17.30 18.57 19.86
N VAL A 115 -17.01 17.95 18.72
CA VAL A 115 -16.46 16.58 18.64
C VAL A 115 -15.00 16.56 19.11
N SER A 116 -14.23 17.59 18.79
CA SER A 116 -12.84 17.77 19.26
C SER A 116 -12.40 19.23 19.09
N PRO A 117 -11.37 19.70 19.82
CA PRO A 117 -10.79 19.13 21.04
C PRO A 117 -11.60 19.47 22.31
N ASN A 118 -11.36 18.77 23.43
CA ASN A 118 -11.98 19.08 24.72
C ASN A 118 -11.42 20.40 25.28
N ARG A 119 -12.15 21.48 25.05
CA ARG A 119 -11.74 22.86 25.40
C ARG A 119 -11.48 23.04 26.90
N ILE A 120 -12.24 22.36 27.77
CA ILE A 120 -12.07 22.47 29.24
C ILE A 120 -10.75 21.83 29.67
N ALA A 121 -10.43 20.65 29.14
CA ALA A 121 -9.17 19.97 29.45
C ALA A 121 -7.96 20.83 29.04
N LEU A 122 -8.00 21.44 27.85
CA LEU A 122 -6.93 22.30 27.35
C LEU A 122 -6.65 23.50 28.27
N VAL A 123 -7.71 24.15 28.78
CA VAL A 123 -7.57 25.28 29.71
C VAL A 123 -6.96 24.85 31.04
N LEU A 124 -7.40 23.72 31.61
CA LEU A 124 -6.87 23.20 32.86
C LEU A 124 -5.38 22.83 32.73
N PHE A 125 -5.00 22.15 31.64
CA PHE A 125 -3.60 21.84 31.36
C PHE A 125 -2.76 23.10 31.14
N GLY A 126 -3.28 24.07 30.39
CA GLY A 126 -2.61 25.35 30.17
C GLY A 126 -2.36 26.11 31.48
N MET A 127 -3.36 26.16 32.37
CA MET A 127 -3.22 26.80 33.68
C MET A 127 -2.18 26.09 34.56
N LEU A 128 -2.22 24.75 34.60
CA LEU A 128 -1.27 23.95 35.36
C LEU A 128 0.17 24.16 34.86
N LEU A 129 0.36 24.16 33.53
CA LEU A 129 1.66 24.43 32.92
C LEU A 129 2.14 25.85 33.17
N ALA A 130 1.26 26.85 33.13
CA ALA A 130 1.64 28.24 33.40
C ALA A 130 2.11 28.44 34.85
N ILE A 131 1.40 27.86 35.82
CA ILE A 131 1.79 27.90 37.24
C ILE A 131 3.12 27.15 37.43
N GLY A 132 3.22 25.93 36.88
CA GLY A 132 4.43 25.12 36.96
C GLY A 132 5.64 25.82 36.34
N ALA A 133 5.47 26.42 35.18
CA ALA A 133 6.52 27.19 34.51
C ALA A 133 6.90 28.46 35.28
N GLY A 134 5.93 29.17 35.87
CA GLY A 134 6.19 30.36 36.69
C GLY A 134 6.98 30.05 37.96
N VAL A 135 6.54 29.03 38.73
CA VAL A 135 7.26 28.56 39.92
C VAL A 135 8.63 27.99 39.55
N GLY A 136 8.68 27.16 38.50
CA GLY A 136 9.93 26.58 38.01
C GLY A 136 10.94 27.64 37.58
N ALA A 137 10.50 28.68 36.86
CA ALA A 137 11.36 29.79 36.46
C ALA A 137 11.86 30.60 37.67
N ALA A 138 11.00 30.86 38.67
CA ALA A 138 11.39 31.55 39.88
C ALA A 138 12.45 30.76 40.66
N LEU A 139 12.25 29.45 40.85
CA LEU A 139 13.21 28.57 41.52
C LEU A 139 14.53 28.46 40.73
N ALA A 140 14.47 28.39 39.41
CA ALA A 140 15.66 28.34 38.56
C ALA A 140 16.46 29.64 38.64
N LEU A 141 15.79 30.80 38.67
CA LEU A 141 16.45 32.09 38.85
C LEU A 141 17.10 32.20 40.23
N GLU A 142 16.41 31.77 41.29
CA GLU A 142 16.95 31.75 42.65
C GLU A 142 18.16 30.80 42.76
N ALA A 143 18.10 29.63 42.13
CA ALA A 143 19.20 28.66 42.16
C ALA A 143 20.49 29.17 41.47
N VAL A 144 20.36 30.12 40.54
CA VAL A 144 21.49 30.78 39.86
C VAL A 144 21.93 32.05 40.60
N ASP A 145 21.09 32.61 41.47
CA ASP A 145 21.46 33.79 42.26
C ASP A 145 22.43 33.40 43.39
N GLY A 146 23.64 33.96 43.35
CA GLY A 146 24.66 33.81 44.39
C GLY A 146 24.55 34.87 45.50
N GLY A 147 23.50 35.69 45.51
CA GLY A 147 23.31 36.76 46.47
C GLY A 147 23.10 36.26 47.91
N ILE A 148 23.77 36.88 48.87
CA ILE A 148 23.54 36.63 50.30
C ILE A 148 22.47 37.60 50.78
N TYR A 149 21.24 37.12 50.95
CA TYR A 149 20.12 37.91 51.46
C TYR A 149 19.84 37.57 52.93
N GLY A 150 20.14 38.51 53.83
CA GLY A 150 19.76 38.47 55.25
C GLY A 150 20.84 37.96 56.22
N GLU A 151 20.66 38.23 57.52
CA GLU A 151 21.67 37.90 58.53
C GLU A 151 21.90 36.39 58.71
N LYS A 152 20.87 35.58 58.50
CA LYS A 152 20.93 34.11 58.70
C LYS A 152 21.80 33.44 57.63
N THR A 153 21.60 33.84 56.37
CA THR A 153 22.38 33.35 55.23
C THR A 153 23.84 33.80 55.34
N LEU A 154 24.09 35.02 55.84
CA LEU A 154 25.45 35.49 56.09
C LEU A 154 26.13 34.71 57.23
N ALA A 155 25.42 34.46 58.33
CA ALA A 155 25.95 33.70 59.46
C ALA A 155 26.27 32.24 59.11
N SER A 156 25.48 31.60 58.22
CA SER A 156 25.76 30.24 57.76
C SER A 156 26.97 30.15 56.83
N VAL A 157 27.25 31.19 56.06
CA VAL A 157 28.42 31.25 55.17
C VAL A 157 29.71 31.59 55.94
N VAL A 158 29.65 32.55 56.87
CA VAL A 158 30.82 33.07 57.61
C VAL A 158 31.11 32.27 58.89
N GLY A 159 30.14 31.53 59.41
CA GLY A 159 30.26 30.69 60.61
C GLY A 159 30.10 31.44 61.95
N ALA A 160 29.75 32.73 61.91
CA ALA A 160 29.54 33.56 63.09
C ALA A 160 28.33 34.49 62.91
N ALA A 161 27.57 34.71 63.98
CA ALA A 161 26.42 35.62 63.96
C ALA A 161 26.88 37.08 63.96
N PRO A 162 26.22 37.98 63.21
CA PRO A 162 26.53 39.41 63.23
C PRO A 162 26.18 40.02 64.59
N MET A 163 27.05 40.88 65.12
CA MET A 163 26.85 41.53 66.42
C MET A 163 25.72 42.57 66.41
N VAL A 164 25.51 43.25 65.28
CA VAL A 164 24.46 44.27 65.09
C VAL A 164 23.94 44.18 63.65
N VAL A 165 22.62 44.24 63.47
CA VAL A 165 21.96 44.38 62.17
C VAL A 165 21.41 45.80 62.07
N ILE A 166 21.90 46.57 61.09
CA ILE A 166 21.40 47.92 60.84
C ILE A 166 20.27 47.83 59.82
N PRO A 167 19.04 48.26 60.16
CA PRO A 167 17.93 48.23 59.21
C PRO A 167 18.20 49.20 58.06
N TYR A 168 17.85 48.78 56.85
CA TYR A 168 17.94 49.62 55.67
C TYR A 168 16.92 50.77 55.77
N MET A 169 17.40 52.02 55.73
CA MET A 169 16.54 53.21 55.67
C MET A 169 16.37 53.64 54.21
N GLU A 170 15.15 53.51 53.68
CA GLU A 170 14.86 53.91 52.30
C GLU A 170 15.01 55.42 52.09
N THR A 171 15.71 55.80 51.02
CA THR A 171 15.79 57.20 50.61
C THR A 171 14.51 57.62 49.87
N ARG A 172 14.09 58.90 49.94
CA ARG A 172 12.87 59.40 49.24
C ARG A 172 12.85 59.09 47.73
N ALA A 173 14.01 59.08 47.07
CA ALA A 173 14.14 58.71 45.65
C ALA A 173 13.97 57.20 45.39
N GLU A 174 14.27 56.36 46.38
CA GLU A 174 14.10 54.90 46.29
C GLU A 174 12.67 54.49 46.58
N ALA A 175 12.01 55.15 47.53
CA ALA A 175 10.59 54.95 47.84
C ALA A 175 9.70 55.20 46.61
N THR A 176 9.97 56.24 45.82
CA THR A 176 9.22 56.51 44.58
C THR A 176 9.51 55.48 43.48
N LYS A 177 10.76 55.01 43.35
CA LYS A 177 11.15 53.95 42.41
C LYS A 177 10.51 52.60 42.76
N HIS A 178 10.43 52.27 44.06
CA HIS A 178 9.79 51.07 44.57
C HIS A 178 8.29 51.10 44.31
N ASN A 179 7.63 52.23 44.58
CA ASN A 179 6.21 52.42 44.29
C ASN A 179 5.93 52.29 42.79
N ARG A 180 6.78 52.85 41.92
CA ARG A 180 6.63 52.68 40.46
C ARG A 180 6.76 51.22 40.04
N LYS A 181 7.73 50.47 40.58
CA LYS A 181 7.87 49.03 40.31
C LYS A 181 6.66 48.23 40.78
N ARG A 182 6.13 48.52 41.97
CA ARG A 182 4.89 47.89 42.47
C ARG A 182 3.69 48.20 41.58
N VAL A 183 3.51 49.46 41.19
CA VAL A 183 2.44 49.86 40.27
C VAL A 183 2.57 49.13 38.93
N LEU A 184 3.78 49.03 38.36
CA LEU A 184 4.02 48.27 37.12
C LEU A 184 3.75 46.77 37.29
N MET A 185 4.10 46.16 38.42
CA MET A 185 3.79 44.76 38.70
C MET A 185 2.28 44.52 38.83
N VAL A 186 1.56 45.41 39.54
CA VAL A 186 0.11 45.35 39.67
C VAL A 186 -0.57 45.55 38.31
N LEU A 187 -0.11 46.52 37.51
CA LEU A 187 -0.61 46.73 36.14
C LEU A 187 -0.33 45.53 35.24
N GLY A 188 0.86 44.92 35.34
CA GLY A 188 1.20 43.70 34.62
C GLY A 188 0.28 42.52 35.00
N LEU A 189 0.04 42.33 36.31
CA LEU A 189 -0.87 41.30 36.80
C LEU A 189 -2.31 41.52 36.28
N LEU A 190 -2.80 42.76 36.35
CA LEU A 190 -4.11 43.12 35.80
C LEU A 190 -4.17 42.88 34.28
N GLY A 191 -3.10 43.17 33.55
CA GLY A 191 -2.99 42.90 32.12
C GLY A 191 -3.08 41.40 31.79
N VAL A 192 -2.40 40.54 32.55
CA VAL A 192 -2.47 39.08 32.38
C VAL A 192 -3.88 38.57 32.67
N ILE A 193 -4.53 39.08 33.73
CA ILE A 193 -5.92 38.71 34.05
C ILE A 193 -6.88 39.14 32.94
N ALA A 194 -6.74 40.36 32.42
CA ALA A 194 -7.56 40.85 31.31
C ALA A 194 -7.38 40.01 30.04
N LEU A 195 -6.14 39.63 29.72
CA LEU A 195 -5.82 38.79 28.56
C LEU A 195 -6.37 37.36 28.73
N ALA A 196 -6.34 36.82 29.95
CA ALA A 196 -6.96 35.52 30.26
C ALA A 196 -8.48 35.56 30.09
N ILE A 197 -9.14 36.64 30.54
CA ILE A 197 -10.59 36.86 30.36
C ILE A 197 -10.94 36.98 28.87
N LEU A 198 -10.15 37.72 28.10
CA LEU A 198 -10.34 37.87 26.65
C LEU A 198 -10.14 36.55 25.90
N ALA A 199 -9.09 35.81 26.24
CA ALA A 199 -8.84 34.48 25.68
C ALA A 199 -9.99 33.53 26.01
N PHE A 200 -10.53 33.58 27.23
CA PHE A 200 -11.70 32.80 27.61
C PHE A 200 -12.93 33.15 26.77
N HIS A 201 -13.19 34.44 26.57
CA HIS A 201 -14.30 34.94 25.75
C HIS A 201 -14.22 34.45 24.30
N ILE A 202 -13.03 34.48 23.69
CA ILE A 202 -12.83 34.08 22.29
C ILE A 202 -12.84 32.55 22.12
N PHE A 203 -12.21 31.79 23.02
CA PHE A 203 -11.94 30.37 22.80
C PHE A 203 -12.93 29.40 23.44
N ILE A 204 -13.60 29.75 24.54
CA ILE A 204 -14.48 28.80 25.26
C ILE A 204 -15.94 29.07 24.95
N LYS A 205 -16.45 30.21 25.40
CA LYS A 205 -17.82 30.68 25.16
C LYS A 205 -17.83 32.20 25.32
N PRO A 206 -18.70 32.93 24.59
CA PRO A 206 -18.91 34.33 24.88
C PRO A 206 -19.30 34.49 26.36
N LEU A 207 -18.74 35.50 27.01
CA LEU A 207 -18.98 35.80 28.44
C LEU A 207 -20.48 35.91 28.73
N ASP A 208 -21.27 36.36 27.76
CA ASP A 208 -22.72 36.46 27.81
C ASP A 208 -23.36 35.09 28.09
N VAL A 209 -22.96 34.05 27.35
CA VAL A 209 -23.53 32.69 27.51
C VAL A 209 -23.18 32.10 28.87
N MET A 210 -21.98 32.37 29.39
CA MET A 210 -21.60 31.89 30.71
C MET A 210 -22.35 32.65 31.82
N TRP A 211 -22.53 33.95 31.69
CA TRP A 211 -23.34 34.77 32.58
C TRP A 211 -24.78 34.27 32.66
N TYR A 212 -25.40 33.94 31.51
CA TYR A 212 -26.75 33.36 31.46
C TYR A 212 -26.84 31.97 32.13
N ILE A 213 -25.83 31.11 31.97
CA ILE A 213 -25.79 29.81 32.64
C ILE A 213 -25.66 29.98 34.16
N LEU A 214 -24.84 30.95 34.59
CA LEU A 214 -24.63 31.25 36.00
C LEU A 214 -25.91 31.78 36.65
N LEU A 215 -26.57 32.76 36.02
CA LEU A 215 -27.87 33.31 36.41
C LEU A 215 -28.93 32.22 36.55
N ARG A 216 -29.08 31.38 35.50
CA ARG A 216 -30.02 30.25 35.50
C ARG A 216 -29.76 29.25 36.63
N LYS A 217 -28.50 29.06 37.02
CA LYS A 217 -28.12 28.14 38.11
C LYS A 217 -28.27 28.79 39.50
N LEU A 218 -28.15 30.12 39.58
CA LEU A 218 -28.41 30.93 40.77
C LEU A 218 -29.89 31.31 40.96
N GLY A 219 -30.76 30.93 40.03
CA GLY A 219 -32.21 31.12 40.15
C GLY A 219 -32.70 32.56 39.99
N ILE A 220 -31.90 33.40 39.31
CA ILE A 220 -32.29 34.76 38.88
C ILE A 220 -32.36 34.78 37.36
#